data_AF-A0A849QRJ7-F1
#
_entry.id   AF-A0A849QRJ7-F1
#
_cell.length_a   1.000
_cell.length_b   1.000
_cell.length_c   1.000
_cell.angle_alpha   90.00
_cell.angle_beta   90.00
_cell.angle_gamma   90.00
#
_symmetry.space_group_name_H-M   'P 1'
#
loop_
_entity.id
_entity.type
_entity.pdbx_description
1 polymer ?
#
loop_
_entity_poly.entity_id
_entity_poly.type
_entity_poly.pdbx_seq_one_letter_code
_entity_poly.pdbx_strand_id
1 'polypeptide(L)'
;MQKHFPKDIDIDLVLVILFTLLCIPFVLIPSLNEMVVRIIFGLPLVLFLPGYALIAALFIRKDDLDGIERIALSFGSSIAITPLLGLELNYTPFGIRLTQILIVLSVFTVSFAIGAYVRRSRIPEEDRFVVAFGSANHGEF
;
A
#
# COMPACT_ATOMS: atom_id res chain seq x y z
N MET A 1 9.43 23.08 27.52
CA MET A 1 8.44 22.04 27.13
C MET A 1 8.26 22.10 25.62
N GLN A 2 9.16 21.45 24.89
CA GLN A 2 9.14 21.39 23.43
C GLN A 2 8.22 20.22 23.06
N LYS A 3 7.06 20.52 22.48
CA LYS A 3 6.20 19.48 21.90
C LYS A 3 6.97 18.87 20.73
N HIS A 4 7.66 17.76 21.00
CA HIS A 4 8.26 16.91 19.99
C HIS A 4 7.08 16.30 19.23
N PHE A 5 6.65 16.98 18.16
CA PHE A 5 5.70 16.40 17.22
C PHE A 5 6.40 15.15 16.63
N PRO A 6 5.86 13.93 16.82
CA PRO A 6 6.46 12.72 16.27
C PRO A 6 6.40 12.86 14.75
N LYS A 7 7.55 13.17 14.14
CA LYS A 7 7.69 13.48 12.71
C LYS A 7 8.17 12.27 11.90
N ASP A 8 8.05 11.07 12.48
CA ASP A 8 8.18 9.79 11.80
C ASP A 8 6.77 9.23 11.55
N ILE A 9 5.94 10.05 10.91
CA ILE A 9 4.74 9.52 10.26
C ILE A 9 5.27 8.65 9.13
N ASP A 10 4.85 7.39 9.08
CA ASP A 10 5.14 6.46 7.98
C ASP A 10 4.46 6.99 6.72
N ILE A 11 5.09 7.98 6.09
CA ILE A 11 4.58 8.74 4.95
C ILE A 11 4.19 7.78 3.84
N ASP A 12 4.91 6.68 3.69
CA ASP A 12 4.59 5.57 2.78
C ASP A 12 3.20 4.96 3.04
N LEU A 13 2.90 4.55 4.28
CA LEU A 13 1.61 3.96 4.66
C LEU A 13 0.48 4.97 4.56
N VAL A 14 0.72 6.22 4.96
CA VAL A 14 -0.27 7.31 4.83
C VAL A 14 -0.56 7.59 3.36
N LEU A 15 0.46 7.62 2.50
CA LEU A 15 0.28 7.77 1.05
C LEU A 15 -0.50 6.60 0.46
N VAL A 16 -0.20 5.36 0.86
CA VAL A 16 -0.93 4.17 0.40
C VAL A 16 -2.40 4.23 0.80
N ILE A 17 -2.69 4.57 2.06
CA ILE A 17 -4.07 4.73 2.55
C ILE A 17 -4.78 5.86 1.80
N LEU A 18 -4.16 7.04 1.71
CA LEU A 18 -4.77 8.20 1.05
C LEU A 18 -5.03 7.93 -0.44
N PHE A 19 -4.07 7.31 -1.14
CA PHE A 19 -4.23 6.93 -2.54
C PHE A 19 -5.34 5.88 -2.71
N THR A 20 -5.38 4.88 -1.83
CA THR A 20 -6.44 3.86 -1.86
C THR A 20 -7.82 4.48 -1.62
N LEU A 21 -7.95 5.36 -0.62
CA LEU A 21 -9.19 6.09 -0.33
C LEU A 21 -9.60 6.99 -1.49
N LEU A 22 -8.64 7.61 -2.17
CA LEU A 22 -8.91 8.41 -3.37
C LEU A 22 -9.45 7.54 -4.51
N CYS A 23 -8.97 6.30 -4.67
CA CYS A 23 -9.47 5.38 -5.68
C CYS A 23 -10.93 4.94 -5.46
N ILE A 24 -11.39 4.85 -4.20
CA ILE A 24 -12.74 4.36 -3.85
C ILE A 24 -13.86 5.10 -4.60
N PRO A 25 -13.97 6.45 -4.59
CA PRO A 25 -15.03 7.14 -5.31
C PRO A 25 -14.98 6.94 -6.83
N PHE A 26 -13.78 6.84 -7.43
CA PHE A 26 -13.65 6.54 -8.87
C PHE A 26 -14.16 5.15 -9.24
N VAL A 27 -14.13 4.20 -8.29
CA VAL A 27 -14.63 2.84 -8.48
C VAL A 27 -16.12 2.72 -8.20
N LEU A 28 -16.62 3.42 -7.17
CA LEU A 28 -18.01 3.32 -6.73
C LEU A 28 -18.99 4.17 -7.56
N ILE A 29 -18.54 5.29 -8.11
CA ILE A 29 -19.40 6.20 -8.89
C ILE A 29 -19.42 5.72 -10.36
N PRO A 30 -20.55 5.21 -10.88
CA PRO A 30 -20.62 4.66 -12.24
C PRO A 30 -20.21 5.66 -13.32
N SER A 31 -20.52 6.95 -13.13
CA SER A 31 -20.15 8.03 -14.05
C SER A 31 -18.64 8.30 -14.14
N LEU A 32 -17.86 7.90 -13.12
CA LEU A 32 -16.40 8.03 -13.11
C LEU A 32 -15.70 6.74 -13.54
N ASN A 33 -16.40 5.60 -13.47
CA ASN A 33 -15.89 4.27 -13.76
C ASN A 33 -15.47 4.09 -15.24
N GLU A 34 -16.11 4.83 -16.15
CA GLU A 34 -15.83 4.83 -17.59
C GLU A 34 -14.58 5.64 -17.97
N MET A 35 -14.00 6.42 -17.04
CA MET A 35 -12.90 7.34 -17.36
C MET A 35 -11.54 6.63 -17.43
N VAL A 36 -10.68 7.09 -18.36
CA VAL A 36 -9.25 6.68 -18.46
C VAL A 36 -8.51 6.86 -17.13
N VAL A 37 -8.92 7.86 -16.34
CA VAL A 37 -8.44 8.13 -14.98
C VAL A 37 -8.47 6.87 -14.11
N ARG A 38 -9.50 6.03 -14.24
CA ARG A 38 -9.59 4.77 -13.50
C ARG A 38 -8.44 3.81 -13.81
N ILE A 39 -7.93 3.76 -15.03
CA ILE A 39 -6.81 2.88 -15.39
C ILE A 39 -5.54 3.39 -14.69
N ILE A 40 -5.33 4.71 -14.70
CA ILE A 40 -4.16 5.34 -14.07
C ILE A 40 -4.13 5.08 -12.56
N PHE A 41 -5.29 5.12 -11.89
CA PHE A 41 -5.40 4.88 -10.45
C PHE A 41 -5.51 3.39 -10.09
N GLY A 42 -6.24 2.62 -10.90
CA GLY A 42 -6.50 1.20 -10.67
C GLY A 42 -5.27 0.34 -10.91
N LEU A 43 -4.42 0.68 -11.88
CA LEU A 43 -3.26 -0.15 -12.22
C LEU A 43 -2.21 -0.19 -11.10
N PRO A 44 -1.79 0.94 -10.48
CA PRO A 44 -0.97 0.91 -9.26
C PRO A 44 -1.66 0.18 -8.10
N LEU A 45 -2.98 0.39 -7.94
CA LEU A 45 -3.76 -0.23 -6.88
C LEU A 45 -3.80 -1.76 -7.00
N VAL A 46 -3.72 -2.29 -8.22
CA VAL A 46 -3.76 -3.73 -8.50
C VAL A 46 -2.36 -4.36 -8.52
N LEU A 47 -1.35 -3.63 -8.99
CA LEU A 47 0.00 -4.15 -9.22
C LEU A 47 0.98 -3.95 -8.07
N PHE A 48 0.70 -3.04 -7.13
CA PHE A 48 1.69 -2.68 -6.12
C PHE A 48 1.11 -2.50 -4.72
N LEU A 49 0.06 -1.68 -4.57
CA LEU A 49 -0.45 -1.25 -3.26
C LEU A 49 -0.81 -2.39 -2.27
N PRO A 50 -1.59 -3.43 -2.63
CA PRO A 50 -1.96 -4.51 -1.72
C PRO A 50 -0.74 -5.32 -1.27
N GLY A 51 0.21 -5.55 -2.18
CA GLY A 51 1.47 -6.23 -1.88
C GLY A 51 2.34 -5.40 -0.94
N TYR A 52 2.43 -4.10 -1.18
CA TYR A 52 3.17 -3.18 -0.29
C TYR A 52 2.56 -3.13 1.11
N ALA A 53 1.23 -2.99 1.22
CA ALA A 53 0.54 -2.98 2.50
C ALA A 53 0.74 -4.29 3.27
N LEU A 54 0.72 -5.44 2.58
CA LEU A 54 1.01 -6.74 3.17
C LEU A 54 2.46 -6.83 3.68
N ILE A 55 3.45 -6.48 2.84
CA ILE A 55 4.86 -6.52 3.22
C ILE A 55 5.14 -5.56 4.38
N ALA A 56 4.53 -4.36 4.39
CA ALA A 56 4.62 -3.42 5.50
C ALA A 56 3.99 -3.98 6.80
N ALA A 57 2.95 -4.80 6.71
CA ALA A 57 2.33 -5.44 7.87
C ALA A 57 3.11 -6.65 8.40
N LEU A 58 3.80 -7.39 7.51
CA LEU A 58 4.58 -8.58 7.84
C LEU A 58 6.01 -8.23 8.32
N PHE A 59 6.67 -7.29 7.63
CA PHE A 59 8.06 -6.89 7.84
C PHE A 59 8.12 -5.41 8.26
N ILE A 60 8.00 -5.21 9.57
CA ILE A 60 7.75 -3.90 10.18
C ILE A 60 9.07 -3.22 10.53
N ARG A 61 10.14 -4.00 10.77
CA ARG A 61 11.43 -3.48 11.16
C ARG A 61 12.21 -3.04 9.93
N LYS A 62 13.05 -2.02 10.11
CA LYS A 62 13.88 -1.49 9.03
C LYS A 62 14.92 -2.49 8.51
N ASP A 63 15.40 -3.37 9.39
CA ASP A 63 16.45 -4.35 9.08
C ASP A 63 15.88 -5.67 8.54
N ASP A 64 14.55 -5.79 8.43
CA ASP A 64 13.91 -7.02 7.94
C ASP A 64 14.14 -7.22 6.42
N LEU A 65 14.16 -6.12 5.65
CA LEU A 65 14.25 -6.12 4.19
C LEU A 65 14.95 -4.86 3.69
N ASP A 66 15.86 -5.01 2.75
CA ASP A 66 16.43 -3.87 2.02
C ASP A 66 15.37 -3.23 1.10
N GLY A 67 15.60 -1.97 0.68
CA GLY A 67 14.66 -1.21 -0.13
C GLY A 67 14.27 -1.92 -1.44
N ILE A 68 15.24 -2.54 -2.11
CA ILE A 68 15.01 -3.29 -3.36
C ILE A 68 14.20 -4.57 -3.08
N GLU A 69 14.53 -5.29 -2.01
CA GLU A 69 13.83 -6.52 -1.61
C GLU A 69 12.37 -6.23 -1.27
N ARG A 70 12.11 -5.13 -0.54
CA ARG A 70 10.76 -4.67 -0.21
C ARG A 70 9.95 -4.36 -1.46
N ILE A 71 10.55 -3.71 -2.46
CA ILE A 71 9.87 -3.43 -3.73
C ILE A 71 9.58 -4.73 -4.48
N ALA A 72 10.57 -5.61 -4.63
CA ALA A 72 10.42 -6.88 -5.34
C ALA A 72 9.35 -7.78 -4.69
N LEU A 73 9.36 -7.92 -3.37
CA LEU A 73 8.37 -8.69 -2.62
C LEU A 73 6.97 -8.07 -2.69
N SER A 74 6.87 -6.74 -2.73
CA SER A 74 5.59 -6.05 -2.90
C SER A 74 4.98 -6.33 -4.27
N PHE A 75 5.77 -6.23 -5.34
CA PHE A 75 5.31 -6.60 -6.69
C PHE A 75 4.93 -8.08 -6.78
N GLY A 76 5.80 -8.97 -6.30
CA GLY A 76 5.55 -10.41 -6.31
C GLY A 76 4.27 -10.79 -5.55
N SER A 77 4.08 -10.24 -4.36
CA SER A 77 2.88 -10.47 -3.55
C SER A 77 1.62 -9.92 -4.20
N SER A 78 1.69 -8.74 -4.84
CA SER A 78 0.55 -8.15 -5.54
C SER A 78 0.11 -8.99 -6.73
N ILE A 79 1.07 -9.48 -7.52
CA ILE A 79 0.81 -10.37 -8.68
C ILE A 79 0.21 -11.70 -8.23
N ALA A 80 0.58 -12.21 -7.05
CA ALA A 80 -0.01 -13.43 -6.50
C ALA A 80 -1.42 -13.20 -5.93
N ILE A 81 -1.63 -12.13 -5.16
CA ILE A 81 -2.87 -11.85 -4.44
C ILE A 81 -3.99 -11.40 -5.38
N THR A 82 -3.69 -10.56 -6.36
CA THR A 82 -4.72 -9.98 -7.24
C THR A 82 -5.53 -11.05 -7.99
N PRO A 83 -4.91 -12.01 -8.72
CA PRO A 83 -5.66 -13.07 -9.40
C PRO A 83 -6.35 -14.01 -8.42
N LEU A 84 -5.74 -14.27 -7.26
CA LEU A 84 -6.32 -15.13 -6.22
C LEU A 84 -7.62 -14.53 -5.67
N LEU A 85 -7.62 -13.24 -5.32
CA LEU A 85 -8.82 -12.51 -4.90
C LEU A 85 -9.85 -12.40 -6.03
N GLY A 86 -9.39 -12.24 -7.29
CA GLY A 86 -10.27 -12.25 -8.45
C GLY A 86 -10.97 -13.59 -8.66
N LEU A 87 -10.27 -14.70 -8.43
CA LEU A 87 -10.83 -16.05 -8.44
C LEU A 87 -11.79 -16.27 -7.26
N GLU A 88 -11.43 -15.83 -6.06
CA GLU A 88 -12.32 -15.92 -4.89
C GLU A 88 -13.63 -15.17 -5.14
N LEU A 89 -13.55 -13.96 -5.73
CA LEU A 89 -14.71 -13.18 -6.14
C LEU A 89 -15.51 -13.84 -7.26
N ASN A 90 -14.89 -14.65 -8.12
CA ASN A 90 -15.62 -15.38 -9.17
C ASN A 90 -16.67 -16.35 -8.58
N TYR A 91 -16.45 -16.86 -7.37
CA TYR A 91 -17.42 -17.70 -6.67
C TYR A 91 -18.55 -16.91 -6.00
N THR A 92 -18.45 -15.57 -5.94
CA THR A 92 -19.53 -14.73 -5.41
C THR A 92 -20.62 -14.47 -6.45
N PRO A 93 -21.91 -14.38 -6.04
CA PRO A 93 -23.04 -14.16 -6.96
C PRO A 93 -23.00 -12.82 -7.72
N PHE A 94 -22.03 -11.96 -7.39
CA PHE A 94 -21.82 -10.63 -7.91
C PHE A 94 -21.04 -10.61 -9.26
N GLY A 95 -20.42 -11.74 -9.65
CA GLY A 95 -19.70 -11.95 -10.92
C GLY A 95 -18.25 -11.44 -10.93
N ILE A 96 -17.50 -11.61 -12.03
CA ILE A 96 -16.18 -10.97 -12.21
C ILE A 96 -16.40 -9.57 -12.77
N ARG A 97 -16.68 -8.59 -11.91
CA ARG A 97 -16.62 -7.17 -12.29
C ARG A 97 -15.33 -6.57 -11.77
N LEU A 98 -14.60 -5.87 -12.63
CA LEU A 98 -13.40 -5.15 -12.23
C LEU A 98 -13.67 -4.18 -11.07
N THR A 99 -14.88 -3.62 -10.96
CA THR A 99 -15.32 -2.83 -9.79
C THR A 99 -15.24 -3.61 -8.48
N GLN A 100 -15.69 -4.86 -8.42
CA GLN A 100 -15.67 -5.66 -7.19
C GLN A 100 -14.25 -6.07 -6.80
N ILE A 101 -13.43 -6.44 -7.79
CA ILE A 101 -12.00 -6.71 -7.59
C ILE A 101 -11.32 -5.51 -6.94
N LEU A 102 -11.54 -4.30 -7.49
CA LEU A 102 -10.96 -3.07 -6.96
C LEU A 102 -11.48 -2.73 -5.55
N ILE A 103 -12.76 -2.98 -5.26
CA ILE A 103 -13.32 -2.77 -3.91
C ILE A 103 -12.64 -3.70 -2.90
N VAL A 104 -12.56 -5.00 -3.20
CA VAL A 104 -11.94 -5.99 -2.29
C VAL A 104 -10.46 -5.68 -2.09
N LEU A 105 -9.73 -5.38 -3.16
CA LEU A 105 -8.33 -4.95 -3.08
C LEU A 105 -8.15 -3.70 -2.24
N SER A 106 -9.06 -2.72 -2.35
CA SER A 106 -9.01 -1.49 -1.55
C SER A 106 -9.21 -1.80 -0.07
N VAL A 107 -10.23 -2.60 0.27
CA VAL A 107 -10.50 -3.02 1.65
C VAL A 107 -9.33 -3.82 2.22
N PHE A 108 -8.79 -4.76 1.44
CA PHE A 108 -7.62 -5.55 1.80
C PHE A 108 -6.42 -4.63 2.09
N THR A 109 -6.07 -3.75 1.14
CA THR A 109 -4.94 -2.81 1.26
C THR A 109 -5.08 -1.93 2.50
N VAL A 110 -6.25 -1.31 2.71
CA VAL A 110 -6.50 -0.44 3.87
C VAL A 110 -6.42 -1.23 5.17
N SER A 111 -6.95 -2.45 5.22
CA SER A 111 -6.91 -3.30 6.42
C SER A 111 -5.47 -3.65 6.80
N PHE A 112 -4.66 -4.07 5.82
CA PHE A 112 -3.24 -4.37 6.07
C PHE A 112 -2.43 -3.12 6.39
N ALA A 113 -2.70 -1.99 5.74
CA ALA A 113 -2.01 -0.73 6.03
C ALA A 113 -2.34 -0.22 7.45
N ILE A 114 -3.60 -0.28 7.88
CA ILE A 114 -3.99 0.01 9.27
C ILE A 114 -3.33 -0.97 10.23
N GLY A 115 -3.33 -2.27 9.91
CA GLY A 115 -2.66 -3.31 10.69
C GLY A 115 -1.16 -3.02 10.87
N ALA A 116 -0.47 -2.68 9.78
CA ALA A 116 0.93 -2.27 9.78
C ALA A 116 1.16 -1.05 10.69
N TYR A 117 0.34 0.00 10.52
CA TYR A 117 0.43 1.21 11.33
C TYR A 117 0.24 0.96 12.84
N VAL A 118 -0.78 0.17 13.21
CA VAL A 118 -1.05 -0.21 14.60
C VAL A 118 0.10 -1.04 15.16
N ARG A 119 0.66 -1.96 14.38
CA ARG A 119 1.75 -2.85 14.81
C ARG A 119 3.07 -2.09 14.94
N ARG A 120 3.32 -1.13 14.04
CA ARG A 120 4.49 -0.23 14.04
C ARG A 120 4.48 0.77 15.19
N SER A 121 3.29 1.19 15.63
CA SER A 121 3.11 2.01 16.84
C SER A 121 3.50 1.30 18.15
N ARG A 122 3.68 -0.04 18.14
CA ARG A 122 4.11 -0.83 19.30
C ARG A 122 5.63 -1.07 19.34
N ILE A 123 6.39 -0.60 18.34
CA ILE A 123 7.84 -0.78 18.22
C ILE A 123 8.56 0.53 18.62
N PRO A 124 9.67 0.47 19.38
CA PRO A 124 10.50 1.64 19.70
C PRO A 124 10.94 2.41 18.46
N GLU A 125 11.02 3.74 18.54
CA GLU A 125 11.28 4.66 17.41
C GLU A 125 12.58 4.33 16.65
N GLU A 126 13.55 3.74 17.34
CA GLU A 126 14.89 3.38 16.85
C GLU A 126 14.89 2.31 15.74
N ASP A 127 13.89 1.44 15.73
CA ASP A 127 13.76 0.29 14.81
C ASP A 127 12.78 0.55 13.65
N ARG A 128 12.13 1.73 13.63
CA ARG A 128 11.13 2.07 12.60
C ARG A 128 11.81 2.36 11.26
N PHE A 129 11.22 1.85 10.19
CA PHE A 129 11.69 2.02 8.82
C PHE A 129 11.52 3.45 8.30
N VAL A 130 12.52 4.30 8.49
CA VAL A 130 12.55 5.63 7.88
C VAL A 130 13.12 5.51 6.47
N VAL A 131 12.38 5.98 5.46
CA VAL A 131 12.92 6.09 4.09
C VAL A 131 14.04 7.13 4.11
N ALA A 132 15.29 6.66 4.12
CA ALA A 132 16.45 7.53 3.96
C ALA A 132 16.47 8.07 2.54
N PHE A 133 15.94 9.29 2.34
CA PHE A 133 16.22 10.06 1.14
C PHE A 133 17.72 10.32 1.13
N GLY A 134 18.43 9.63 0.23
CA GLY A 134 19.88 9.70 0.15
C GLY A 134 20.36 11.14 0.04
N SER A 135 21.02 11.64 1.08
CA SER A 135 21.98 12.73 0.92
C SER A 135 23.25 12.10 0.33
N ALA A 136 23.25 11.89 -0.98
CA ALA A 136 24.50 11.73 -1.71
C ALA A 136 25.20 13.10 -1.78
N ASN A 137 25.70 13.58 -0.64
CA ASN A 137 26.75 14.59 -0.63
C ASN A 137 28.06 13.85 -0.90
N HIS A 138 28.43 13.74 -2.17
CA HIS A 138 29.83 13.62 -2.53
C HIS A 138 30.52 14.94 -2.13
N GLY A 139 31.14 14.93 -0.96
CA GLY A 139 32.42 15.62 -0.82
C GLY A 139 33.50 14.87 -1.59
N GLU A 140 34.66 15.51 -1.74
CA GLU A 140 35.78 15.21 -2.65
C GLU A 140 35.52 15.89 -4.02
N PHE A 141 36.03 17.10 -4.30
CA PHE A 141 37.42 17.58 -4.18
C PHE A 141 37.52 19.05 -3.74
#